data_AF-W8Y5C7-F1
#
_entry.id   AF-W8Y5C7-F1
#
_cell.length_a   1.000
_cell.length_b   1.000
_cell.length_c   1.000
_cell.angle_alpha   90.00
_cell.angle_beta   90.00
_cell.angle_gamma   90.00
#
_symmetry.space_group_name_H-M   'P 1'
#
loop_
_entity.id
_entity.type
_entity.pdbx_description
1 polymer ?
#
loop_
_entity_poly.entity_id
_entity_poly.type
_entity_poly.pdbx_seq_one_letter_code
_entity_poly.pdbx_strand_id
1 'polypeptide(L)'
;MDEQLKNHLVPFSQRSASKALRTLSRGSKVDLPEGDTIRFFLWWKEGYVNGQHTGRVDIDLSAAMYDEDWQYKEHVSFTNLRSKNFKAYHSGDITSAPKGASEFIDFDIPSVLKYGARYVVMTLLSYTDQPYKDLPECFTGWMVRQYPGSGEIFEPSTVQDKVDITADTQISIPVILDLKERKLIWTDLSLTRDLTYDNTIEANQKGMILVRKALTNLVKPNLYDLFRLHIEARGELVQDIEEAESIFSLDKGITPFDIEKIISDFIADSKG
;
A
#
# COMPACT_ATOMS: atom_id res chain seq x y z
N MET A 1 14.02 -16.51 26.50
CA MET A 1 13.67 -15.93 25.19
C MET A 1 14.54 -14.72 24.94
N ASP A 2 15.14 -14.60 23.75
CA ASP A 2 16.04 -13.49 23.40
C ASP A 2 15.27 -12.24 22.95
N GLU A 3 15.55 -11.09 23.57
CA GLU A 3 14.99 -9.77 23.23
C GLU A 3 15.29 -9.33 21.80
N GLN A 4 16.41 -9.79 21.21
CA GLN A 4 16.81 -9.40 19.86
C GLN A 4 15.82 -9.89 18.79
N LEU A 5 14.97 -10.87 19.11
CA LEU A 5 13.89 -11.34 18.24
C LEU A 5 12.86 -10.26 17.90
N LYS A 6 12.82 -9.13 18.62
CA LYS A 6 12.01 -7.95 18.26
C LYS A 6 12.37 -7.38 16.89
N ASN A 7 13.58 -7.63 16.41
CA ASN A 7 14.08 -7.16 15.12
C ASN A 7 13.80 -8.15 13.96
N HIS A 8 13.21 -9.32 14.25
CA HIS A 8 12.93 -10.34 13.25
C HIS A 8 11.42 -10.47 13.07
N LEU A 9 10.94 -10.26 11.85
CA LEU A 9 9.52 -10.33 11.55
C LEU A 9 9.05 -11.78 11.41
N VAL A 10 7.81 -12.03 11.83
CA VAL A 10 7.14 -13.31 11.60
C VAL A 10 7.04 -13.57 10.08
N PRO A 11 7.44 -14.76 9.59
CA PRO A 11 7.39 -15.10 8.18
C PRO A 11 5.95 -15.35 7.71
N PHE A 12 5.28 -14.30 7.24
CA PHE A 12 4.02 -14.44 6.49
C PHE A 12 4.32 -14.72 5.02
N SER A 13 3.63 -15.70 4.44
CA SER A 13 3.79 -16.23 3.08
C SER A 13 4.27 -15.23 2.03
N GLN A 14 5.33 -15.60 1.30
CA GLN A 14 5.71 -14.97 0.03
C GLN A 14 4.62 -15.25 -1.02
N ARG A 15 3.71 -14.30 -1.27
CA ARG A 15 3.04 -14.22 -2.58
C ARG A 15 2.65 -12.79 -2.89
N SER A 16 3.05 -12.39 -4.10
CA SER A 16 2.78 -11.12 -4.78
C SER A 16 3.71 -9.98 -4.35
N ALA A 17 4.89 -9.90 -4.99
CA ALA A 17 5.63 -8.65 -5.14
C ALA A 17 5.31 -8.13 -6.56
N SER A 18 4.70 -6.95 -6.65
CA SER A 18 4.56 -6.24 -7.92
C SER A 18 5.95 -5.87 -8.47
N LYS A 19 6.14 -5.92 -9.80
CA LYS A 19 7.39 -5.46 -10.42
C LYS A 19 7.44 -3.93 -10.33
N ALA A 20 8.33 -3.41 -9.49
CA ALA A 20 8.64 -1.98 -9.39
C ALA A 20 10.11 -1.74 -9.76
N LEU A 21 10.50 -0.48 -10.02
CA LEU A 21 11.93 -0.16 -10.27
C LEU A 21 12.80 -0.53 -9.06
N ARG A 22 12.20 -0.63 -7.86
CA ARG A 22 12.80 -1.14 -6.63
C ARG A 22 11.90 -2.22 -6.01
N THR A 23 12.39 -3.45 -5.87
CA THR A 23 11.66 -4.50 -5.14
C THR A 23 11.68 -4.21 -3.64
N LEU A 24 10.65 -3.52 -3.14
CA LEU A 24 10.49 -3.23 -1.71
C LEU A 24 9.55 -4.25 -1.06
N SER A 25 9.86 -4.66 0.18
CA SER A 25 8.96 -5.49 0.97
C SER A 25 7.82 -4.63 1.55
N ARG A 26 6.60 -5.16 1.60
CA ARG A 26 5.45 -4.48 2.23
C ARG A 26 5.81 -4.04 3.66
N GLY A 27 5.56 -2.79 4.00
CA GLY A 27 6.00 -2.17 5.26
C GLY A 27 7.24 -1.31 5.13
N SER A 28 8.03 -1.46 4.06
CA SER A 28 9.23 -0.66 3.84
C SER A 28 8.92 0.82 3.82
N LYS A 29 9.77 1.60 4.48
CA LYS A 29 9.70 3.05 4.48
C LYS A 29 10.89 3.61 3.72
N VAL A 30 10.62 4.53 2.80
CA VAL A 30 11.64 5.23 2.02
C VAL A 30 11.49 6.73 2.23
N ASP A 31 12.59 7.46 2.28
CA ASP A 31 12.57 8.92 2.35
C ASP A 31 11.90 9.53 1.12
N LEU A 32 11.00 10.49 1.35
CA LEU A 32 10.51 11.34 0.28
C LEU A 32 11.61 12.37 -0.08
N PRO A 33 11.95 12.52 -1.37
CA PRO A 33 12.87 13.56 -1.84
C PRO A 33 12.44 14.97 -1.43
N GLU A 34 13.37 15.91 -1.48
CA GLU A 34 13.09 17.33 -1.23
C GLU A 34 12.08 17.91 -2.22
N GLY A 35 11.20 18.78 -1.73
CA GLY A 35 10.14 19.45 -2.48
C GLY A 35 8.80 19.43 -1.75
N ASP A 36 7.94 20.36 -2.11
CA ASP A 36 6.68 20.59 -1.39
C ASP A 36 5.45 20.04 -2.13
N THR A 37 5.59 19.65 -3.38
CA THR A 37 4.50 19.09 -4.16
C THR A 37 4.76 17.63 -4.49
N ILE A 38 3.76 16.79 -4.31
CA ILE A 38 3.76 15.43 -4.83
C ILE A 38 2.79 15.35 -6.00
N ARG A 39 3.20 14.65 -7.05
CA ARG A 39 2.33 14.21 -8.14
C ARG A 39 2.21 12.69 -8.10
N PHE A 40 1.02 12.17 -7.90
CA PHE A 40 0.68 10.81 -8.26
C PHE A 40 0.35 10.73 -9.75
N PHE A 41 0.68 9.61 -10.38
CA PHE A 41 0.30 9.36 -11.77
C PHE A 41 -0.18 7.92 -11.96
N LEU A 42 -1.10 7.77 -12.89
CA LEU A 42 -1.63 6.50 -13.37
C LEU A 42 -1.47 6.44 -14.88
N TRP A 43 -1.16 5.27 -15.42
CA TRP A 43 -1.23 4.95 -16.84
C TRP A 43 -1.92 3.61 -17.03
N TRP A 44 -2.81 3.52 -18.01
CA TRP A 44 -3.40 2.26 -18.46
C TRP A 44 -3.68 2.31 -19.95
N LYS A 45 -3.89 1.14 -20.55
CA LYS A 45 -4.17 1.00 -21.98
C LYS A 45 -5.12 -0.15 -22.26
N GLU A 46 -6.10 0.11 -23.11
CA GLU A 46 -6.97 -0.93 -23.67
C GLU A 46 -6.25 -1.70 -24.77
N GLY A 47 -6.66 -2.95 -24.99
CA GLY A 47 -6.08 -3.75 -26.07
C GLY A 47 -6.41 -5.22 -25.92
N TYR A 48 -5.44 -6.08 -26.24
CA TYR A 48 -5.60 -7.52 -26.19
C TYR A 48 -4.65 -8.15 -25.18
N VAL A 49 -5.16 -9.02 -24.33
CA VAL A 49 -4.39 -9.90 -23.43
C VAL A 49 -4.87 -11.33 -23.67
N ASN A 50 -3.94 -12.25 -23.93
CA ASN A 50 -4.26 -13.66 -24.22
C ASN A 50 -5.33 -13.87 -25.32
N GLY A 51 -5.34 -13.01 -26.33
CA GLY A 51 -6.29 -13.06 -27.45
C GLY A 51 -7.68 -12.50 -27.15
N GLN A 52 -7.94 -12.02 -25.92
CA GLN A 52 -9.18 -11.38 -25.53
C GLN A 52 -9.02 -9.86 -25.48
N HIS A 53 -9.96 -9.12 -26.07
CA HIS A 53 -9.98 -7.66 -25.98
C HIS A 53 -10.48 -7.22 -24.59
N THR A 54 -9.85 -6.20 -24.01
CA THR A 54 -10.22 -5.66 -22.68
C THR A 54 -11.59 -4.99 -22.63
N GLY A 55 -12.10 -4.57 -23.79
CA GLY A 55 -13.24 -3.66 -23.88
C GLY A 55 -12.85 -2.24 -23.46
N ARG A 56 -13.85 -1.41 -23.13
CA ARG A 56 -13.61 -0.10 -22.53
C ARG A 56 -13.05 -0.29 -21.12
N VAL A 57 -11.90 0.32 -20.84
CA VAL A 57 -11.24 0.23 -19.54
C VAL A 57 -11.17 1.62 -18.93
N ASP A 58 -11.69 1.70 -17.71
CA ASP A 58 -11.81 2.89 -16.90
C ASP A 58 -11.15 2.62 -15.55
N ILE A 59 -9.99 3.24 -15.31
CA ILE A 59 -9.21 3.07 -14.08
C ILE A 59 -9.12 4.45 -13.41
N ASP A 60 -9.74 4.57 -12.24
CA ASP A 60 -9.74 5.80 -11.46
C ASP A 60 -8.45 5.92 -10.63
N LEU A 61 -7.80 7.08 -10.68
CA LEU A 61 -6.81 7.48 -9.70
C LEU A 61 -7.47 8.27 -8.55
N SER A 62 -7.02 8.06 -7.32
CA SER A 62 -7.50 8.82 -6.17
C SER A 62 -6.45 9.02 -5.09
N ALA A 63 -6.59 10.11 -4.35
CA ALA A 63 -5.79 10.42 -3.18
C ALA A 63 -6.70 10.77 -2.00
N ALA A 64 -6.68 9.95 -0.95
CA ALA A 64 -7.43 10.20 0.28
C ALA A 64 -6.48 10.66 1.39
N MET A 65 -6.87 11.72 2.11
CA MET A 65 -6.06 12.35 3.15
C MET A 65 -6.65 12.09 4.54
N TYR A 66 -5.78 11.71 5.48
CA TYR A 66 -6.15 11.34 6.85
C TYR A 66 -5.27 12.04 7.87
N ASP A 67 -5.78 12.29 9.07
CA ASP A 67 -4.98 12.80 10.20
C ASP A 67 -4.16 11.69 10.90
N GLU A 68 -3.49 12.03 12.00
CA GLU A 68 -2.64 11.10 12.74
C GLU A 68 -3.39 9.92 13.36
N ASP A 69 -4.68 10.09 13.65
CA ASP A 69 -5.58 9.07 14.19
C ASP A 69 -6.33 8.33 13.06
N TRP A 70 -5.86 8.48 11.83
CA TRP A 70 -6.46 7.95 10.61
C TRP A 70 -7.91 8.39 10.41
N GLN A 71 -8.33 9.54 10.94
CA GLN A 71 -9.65 10.08 10.61
C GLN A 71 -9.58 10.76 9.24
N TYR A 72 -10.60 10.50 8.43
CA TYR A 72 -10.72 11.09 7.11
C TYR A 72 -10.78 12.63 7.19
N LYS A 73 -10.02 13.31 6.34
CA LYS A 73 -9.98 14.78 6.26
C LYS A 73 -10.48 15.33 4.94
N GLU A 74 -10.03 14.73 3.84
CA GLU A 74 -10.29 15.20 2.49
C GLU A 74 -9.95 14.10 1.47
N HIS A 75 -10.39 14.24 0.22
CA HIS A 75 -9.84 13.47 -0.90
C HIS A 75 -9.86 14.27 -2.21
N VAL A 76 -9.16 13.74 -3.21
CA VAL A 76 -9.29 14.12 -4.61
C VAL A 76 -9.46 12.86 -5.47
N SER A 77 -10.42 12.88 -6.38
CA SER A 77 -10.86 11.76 -7.23
C SER A 77 -11.63 12.27 -8.46
N PHE A 78 -12.12 11.36 -9.30
CA PHE A 78 -12.99 11.68 -10.44
C PHE A 78 -14.26 12.45 -10.06
N THR A 79 -14.81 12.20 -8.86
CA THR A 79 -15.99 12.89 -8.31
C THR A 79 -15.67 14.20 -7.60
N ASN A 80 -14.43 14.37 -7.11
CA ASN A 80 -13.96 15.58 -6.43
C ASN A 80 -12.59 16.01 -6.98
N LEU A 81 -12.60 16.70 -8.11
CA LEU A 81 -11.37 16.99 -8.86
C LEU A 81 -10.41 17.95 -8.14
N ARG A 82 -10.85 18.69 -7.11
CA ARG A 82 -10.01 19.73 -6.48
C ARG A 82 -10.35 19.93 -5.01
N SER A 83 -9.32 20.04 -4.17
CA SER A 83 -9.45 20.57 -2.81
C SER A 83 -8.67 21.88 -2.67
N LYS A 84 -9.38 22.97 -2.40
CA LYS A 84 -8.79 24.32 -2.26
C LYS A 84 -7.90 24.42 -1.02
N ASN A 85 -8.31 23.83 0.09
CA ASN A 85 -7.58 23.90 1.35
C ASN A 85 -6.26 23.11 1.24
N PHE A 86 -6.32 21.91 0.66
CA PHE A 86 -5.19 21.00 0.51
C PHE A 86 -4.36 21.28 -0.77
N LYS A 87 -4.73 22.33 -1.52
CA LYS A 87 -4.21 22.68 -2.85
C LYS A 87 -3.96 21.43 -3.70
N ALA A 88 -4.97 20.58 -3.76
CA ALA A 88 -4.90 19.29 -4.44
C ALA A 88 -5.74 19.33 -5.73
N TYR A 89 -5.24 18.72 -6.80
CA TYR A 89 -5.81 18.82 -8.15
C TYR A 89 -5.71 17.48 -8.90
N HIS A 90 -6.84 16.98 -9.37
CA HIS A 90 -6.95 15.90 -10.35
C HIS A 90 -6.84 16.47 -11.76
N SER A 91 -6.21 15.74 -12.68
CA SER A 91 -6.09 16.13 -14.10
C SER A 91 -7.41 16.08 -14.88
N GLY A 92 -8.49 15.59 -14.27
CA GLY A 92 -9.72 15.16 -14.95
C GLY A 92 -9.84 13.64 -14.99
N ASP A 93 -11.03 13.18 -15.37
CA ASP A 93 -11.43 11.77 -15.42
C ASP A 93 -11.43 11.30 -16.88
N ILE A 94 -10.58 10.31 -17.19
CA ILE A 94 -10.52 9.67 -18.50
C ILE A 94 -11.13 8.28 -18.40
N THR A 95 -12.19 8.03 -19.16
CA THR A 95 -12.98 6.78 -19.03
C THR A 95 -12.70 5.73 -20.12
N SER A 96 -11.74 5.99 -21.01
CA SER A 96 -11.32 5.07 -22.07
C SER A 96 -9.91 5.37 -22.58
N ALA A 97 -9.13 4.32 -22.86
CA ALA A 97 -7.71 4.41 -23.18
C ALA A 97 -7.26 3.52 -24.37
N PRO A 98 -7.86 3.64 -25.57
CA PRO A 98 -7.53 2.80 -26.74
C PRO A 98 -6.08 2.95 -27.23
N LYS A 99 -5.45 4.10 -26.93
CA LYS A 99 -4.04 4.38 -27.24
C LYS A 99 -3.18 4.54 -25.98
N GLY A 100 -3.73 4.19 -24.83
CA GLY A 100 -3.20 4.55 -23.52
C GLY A 100 -3.69 5.92 -23.04
N ALA A 101 -3.83 6.07 -21.73
CA ALA A 101 -4.23 7.29 -21.06
C ALA A 101 -3.47 7.44 -19.74
N SER A 102 -3.37 8.68 -19.26
CA SER A 102 -2.80 8.98 -17.95
C SER A 102 -3.65 9.97 -17.17
N GLU A 103 -3.70 9.72 -15.87
CA GLU A 103 -4.25 10.65 -14.89
C GLU A 103 -3.18 11.07 -13.88
N PHE A 104 -3.37 12.25 -13.32
CA PHE A 104 -2.46 12.85 -12.36
C PHE A 104 -3.21 13.45 -11.19
N ILE A 105 -2.66 13.31 -9.99
CA ILE A 105 -3.09 14.06 -8.81
C ILE A 105 -1.90 14.79 -8.22
N ASP A 106 -1.98 16.11 -8.16
CA ASP A 106 -1.03 16.97 -7.46
C ASP A 106 -1.57 17.35 -6.08
N PHE A 107 -0.71 17.45 -5.08
CA PHE A 107 -1.03 18.07 -3.79
C PHE A 107 0.19 18.70 -3.12
N ASP A 108 -0.05 19.74 -2.34
CA ASP A 108 0.96 20.55 -1.64
C ASP A 108 1.12 20.09 -0.19
N ILE A 109 2.26 19.47 0.13
CA ILE A 109 2.60 18.92 1.43
C ILE A 109 2.37 19.93 2.57
N PRO A 110 2.87 21.20 2.50
CA PRO A 110 2.66 22.16 3.56
C PRO A 110 1.18 22.45 3.83
N SER A 111 0.35 22.55 2.77
CA SER A 111 -1.08 22.76 2.94
C SER A 111 -1.80 21.55 3.55
N VAL A 112 -1.47 20.32 3.14
CA VAL A 112 -2.05 19.09 3.69
C VAL A 112 -1.81 19.03 5.20
N LEU A 113 -0.57 19.27 5.63
CA LEU A 113 -0.19 19.33 7.05
C LEU A 113 -0.90 20.46 7.80
N LYS A 114 -0.95 21.66 7.20
CA LYS A 114 -1.61 22.83 7.79
C LYS A 114 -3.09 22.59 8.09
N TYR A 115 -3.79 21.85 7.24
CA TYR A 115 -5.22 21.53 7.40
C TYR A 115 -5.47 20.21 8.16
N GLY A 116 -4.44 19.73 8.87
CA GLY A 116 -4.57 18.69 9.88
C GLY A 116 -4.57 17.27 9.33
N ALA A 117 -4.14 17.04 8.08
CA ALA A 117 -3.86 15.70 7.59
C ALA A 117 -2.37 15.40 7.69
N ARG A 118 -2.05 14.13 7.95
CA ARG A 118 -0.70 13.58 8.02
C ARG A 118 -0.44 12.58 6.91
N TYR A 119 -1.43 11.73 6.63
CA TYR A 119 -1.30 10.62 5.70
C TYR A 119 -2.01 10.93 4.38
N VAL A 120 -1.38 10.54 3.27
CA VAL A 120 -2.02 10.54 1.95
C VAL A 120 -1.95 9.15 1.37
N VAL A 121 -3.11 8.58 1.05
CA VAL A 121 -3.26 7.21 0.58
C VAL A 121 -3.59 7.25 -0.91
N MET A 122 -2.70 6.67 -1.71
CA MET A 122 -2.91 6.50 -3.13
C MET A 122 -3.83 5.30 -3.37
N THR A 123 -4.89 5.46 -4.14
CA THR A 123 -5.81 4.37 -4.47
C THR A 123 -6.07 4.34 -5.96
N LEU A 124 -6.08 3.14 -6.52
CA LEU A 124 -6.53 2.88 -7.88
C LEU A 124 -7.77 2.00 -7.79
N LEU A 125 -8.75 2.27 -8.66
CA LEU A 125 -9.96 1.48 -8.78
C LEU A 125 -10.23 1.16 -10.26
N SER A 126 -10.43 -0.10 -10.59
CA SER A 126 -10.95 -0.50 -11.90
C SER A 126 -12.46 -0.28 -11.93
N TYR A 127 -12.90 0.88 -12.41
CA TYR A 127 -14.31 1.26 -12.41
C TYR A 127 -15.14 0.32 -13.28
N THR A 128 -14.62 -0.08 -14.44
CA THR A 128 -15.21 -1.06 -15.35
C THR A 128 -14.95 -2.53 -14.99
N ASP A 129 -14.40 -2.79 -13.80
CA ASP A 129 -14.30 -4.09 -13.14
C ASP A 129 -13.31 -5.12 -13.72
N GLN A 130 -12.50 -4.74 -14.71
CA GLN A 130 -11.43 -5.60 -15.19
C GLN A 130 -10.38 -5.82 -14.08
N PRO A 131 -9.95 -7.06 -13.81
CA PRO A 131 -8.81 -7.29 -12.95
C PRO A 131 -7.54 -6.77 -13.64
N TYR A 132 -6.60 -6.23 -12.87
CA TYR A 132 -5.42 -5.57 -13.45
C TYR A 132 -4.54 -6.51 -14.28
N LYS A 133 -4.48 -7.80 -13.95
CA LYS A 133 -3.76 -8.82 -14.74
C LYS A 133 -4.23 -8.93 -16.20
N ASP A 134 -5.47 -8.51 -16.49
CA ASP A 134 -6.09 -8.61 -17.81
C ASP A 134 -5.92 -7.31 -18.62
N LEU A 135 -5.11 -6.36 -18.14
CA LEU A 135 -4.77 -5.14 -18.85
C LEU A 135 -3.40 -5.27 -19.55
N PRO A 136 -3.27 -4.85 -20.82
CA PRO A 136 -1.99 -4.86 -21.54
C PRO A 136 -0.90 -4.05 -20.85
N GLU A 137 -1.26 -2.87 -20.36
CA GLU A 137 -0.39 -1.98 -19.60
C GLU A 137 -1.24 -1.33 -18.51
N CYS A 138 -0.78 -1.43 -17.27
CA CYS A 138 -1.32 -0.68 -16.14
C CYS A 138 -0.20 -0.44 -15.14
N PHE A 139 0.13 0.82 -14.89
CA PHE A 139 1.18 1.18 -13.94
C PHE A 139 0.93 2.53 -13.33
N THR A 140 1.59 2.75 -12.21
CA THR A 140 1.38 3.95 -11.41
C THR A 140 2.66 4.36 -10.72
N GLY A 141 2.69 5.55 -10.15
CA GLY A 141 3.85 6.01 -9.42
C GLY A 141 3.67 7.42 -8.90
N TRP A 142 4.78 7.99 -8.45
CA TRP A 142 4.80 9.32 -7.88
C TRP A 142 6.05 10.10 -8.28
N MET A 143 5.95 11.41 -8.17
CA MET A 143 7.00 12.38 -8.42
C MET A 143 6.98 13.44 -7.33
N VAL A 144 8.14 14.00 -7.02
CA VAL A 144 8.23 15.25 -6.26
C VAL A 144 8.41 16.40 -7.24
N ARG A 145 7.65 17.47 -7.05
CA ARG A 145 7.66 18.71 -7.85
C ARG A 145 7.94 19.90 -6.93
N GLN A 146 8.40 20.99 -7.53
CA GLN A 146 8.63 22.24 -6.80
C GLN A 146 7.32 23.02 -6.56
N TYR A 147 6.33 22.94 -7.46
CA TYR A 147 5.05 23.65 -7.32
C TYR A 147 3.84 22.82 -7.81
N PRO A 148 2.66 22.94 -7.19
CA PRO A 148 1.44 22.25 -7.61
C PRO A 148 0.81 22.93 -8.83
N GLY A 149 0.30 22.14 -9.79
CA GLY A 149 -0.44 22.66 -10.93
C GLY A 149 0.42 23.43 -11.95
N SER A 150 1.72 23.17 -12.03
CA SER A 150 2.65 23.89 -12.92
C SER A 150 2.38 23.69 -14.42
N GLY A 151 1.42 22.84 -14.81
CA GLY A 151 1.20 22.49 -16.23
C GLY A 151 2.40 21.84 -16.90
N GLU A 152 3.44 21.50 -16.14
CA GLU A 152 4.64 20.87 -16.66
C GLU A 152 4.27 19.50 -17.24
N ILE A 153 4.66 19.34 -18.51
CA ILE A 153 4.59 18.09 -19.26
C ILE A 153 5.24 16.98 -18.41
N PHE A 154 4.65 15.78 -18.41
CA PHE A 154 5.22 14.60 -17.75
C PHE A 154 6.70 14.49 -18.13
N GLU A 155 7.56 14.67 -17.14
CA GLU A 155 9.01 14.65 -17.33
C GLU A 155 9.53 13.33 -16.75
N PRO A 156 9.88 12.33 -17.59
CA PRO A 156 10.22 10.99 -17.11
C PRO A 156 11.41 10.95 -16.14
N SER A 157 12.34 11.91 -16.22
CA SER A 157 13.50 12.02 -15.32
C SER A 157 13.12 12.37 -13.88
N THR A 158 11.90 12.86 -13.64
CA THR A 158 11.40 13.22 -12.30
C THR A 158 10.57 12.10 -11.65
N VAL A 159 10.38 10.97 -12.35
CA VAL A 159 9.75 9.76 -11.81
C VAL A 159 10.63 9.21 -10.68
N GLN A 160 10.08 9.18 -9.46
CA GLN A 160 10.80 8.61 -8.31
C GLN A 160 10.71 7.09 -8.31
N ASP A 161 9.52 6.56 -8.59
CA ASP A 161 9.32 5.14 -8.81
C ASP A 161 8.12 4.92 -9.75
N LYS A 162 8.09 3.73 -10.35
CA LYS A 162 7.02 3.21 -11.18
C LYS A 162 6.73 1.79 -10.73
N VAL A 163 5.45 1.50 -10.51
CA VAL A 163 4.94 0.21 -10.07
C VAL A 163 4.00 -0.34 -11.14
N ASP A 164 4.32 -1.51 -11.67
CA ASP A 164 3.40 -2.22 -12.55
C ASP A 164 2.29 -2.88 -11.73
N ILE A 165 1.03 -2.61 -12.10
CA ILE A 165 -0.15 -3.15 -11.41
C ILE A 165 -0.65 -4.35 -12.22
N THR A 166 -0.40 -5.55 -11.72
CA THR A 166 -0.61 -6.81 -12.45
C THR A 166 -1.38 -7.87 -11.67
N ALA A 167 -1.99 -7.47 -10.55
CA ALA A 167 -2.71 -8.39 -9.66
C ALA A 167 -4.08 -8.80 -10.22
N ASP A 168 -4.56 -9.99 -9.81
CA ASP A 168 -5.90 -10.51 -10.12
C ASP A 168 -6.97 -9.88 -9.23
N THR A 169 -7.08 -8.55 -9.31
CA THR A 169 -7.87 -7.71 -8.40
C THR A 169 -8.24 -6.40 -9.09
N GLN A 170 -9.20 -5.65 -8.53
CA GLN A 170 -9.73 -4.41 -9.10
C GLN A 170 -9.43 -3.16 -8.26
N ILE A 171 -8.88 -3.31 -7.05
CA ILE A 171 -8.51 -2.20 -6.17
C ILE A 171 -7.04 -2.34 -5.83
N SER A 172 -6.26 -1.27 -5.96
CA SER A 172 -4.86 -1.22 -5.54
C SER A 172 -4.58 -0.05 -4.61
N ILE A 173 -3.78 -0.30 -3.57
CA ILE A 173 -3.20 0.71 -2.67
C ILE A 173 -1.69 0.48 -2.73
N PRO A 174 -0.99 1.13 -3.68
CA PRO A 174 0.42 0.88 -3.90
C PRO A 174 1.28 1.48 -2.78
N VAL A 175 0.93 2.70 -2.33
CA VAL A 175 1.71 3.46 -1.35
C VAL A 175 0.84 4.32 -0.43
N ILE A 176 1.39 4.60 0.74
CA ILE A 176 0.90 5.61 1.67
C ILE A 176 2.04 6.59 1.95
N LEU A 177 1.77 7.89 1.93
CA LEU A 177 2.74 8.90 2.36
C LEU A 177 2.47 9.30 3.80
N ASP A 178 3.49 9.27 4.65
CA ASP A 178 3.53 9.97 5.93
C ASP A 178 4.23 11.32 5.71
N LEU A 179 3.44 12.39 5.59
CA LEU A 179 3.95 13.70 5.26
C LEU A 179 4.67 14.39 6.43
N LYS A 180 4.34 14.01 7.67
CA LYS A 180 4.99 14.55 8.86
C LYS A 180 6.42 14.03 8.98
N GLU A 181 6.59 12.72 8.77
CA GLU A 181 7.91 12.07 8.77
C GLU A 181 8.63 12.16 7.42
N ARG A 182 7.95 12.69 6.38
CA ARG A 182 8.39 12.69 4.99
C ARG A 182 8.84 11.31 4.52
N LYS A 183 8.01 10.29 4.78
CA LYS A 183 8.26 8.91 4.35
C LYS A 183 7.19 8.44 3.39
N LEU A 184 7.62 7.67 2.41
CA LEU A 184 6.75 6.79 1.65
C LEU A 184 6.75 5.42 2.30
N ILE A 185 5.55 4.91 2.57
CA ILE A 185 5.31 3.57 3.10
C ILE A 185 4.84 2.70 1.93
N TRP A 186 5.64 1.70 1.61
CA TRP A 186 5.35 0.72 0.57
C TRP A 186 4.29 -0.27 1.06
N THR A 187 3.10 -0.23 0.47
CA THR A 187 1.98 -1.10 0.88
C THR A 187 1.80 -2.27 -0.07
N ASP A 188 1.84 -2.05 -1.39
CA ASP A 188 1.63 -3.06 -2.43
C ASP A 188 0.42 -3.96 -2.15
N LEU A 189 -0.72 -3.34 -1.83
CA LEU A 189 -1.95 -4.03 -1.50
C LEU A 189 -2.88 -4.05 -2.70
N SER A 190 -3.53 -5.18 -2.88
CA SER A 190 -4.44 -5.46 -3.99
C SER A 190 -5.64 -6.21 -3.43
N LEU A 191 -6.85 -5.79 -3.81
CA LEU A 191 -8.10 -6.31 -3.26
C LEU A 191 -9.14 -6.52 -4.35
N THR A 192 -9.84 -7.65 -4.29
CA THR A 192 -10.98 -7.93 -5.16
C THR A 192 -12.15 -7.00 -4.80
N ARG A 193 -12.85 -6.49 -5.82
CA ARG A 193 -14.05 -5.68 -5.62
C ARG A 193 -15.23 -6.54 -5.19
N ASP A 194 -16.07 -6.00 -4.32
CA ASP A 194 -17.39 -6.55 -4.03
C ASP A 194 -18.44 -5.71 -4.76
N LEU A 195 -19.09 -6.32 -5.77
CA LEU A 195 -20.05 -5.68 -6.68
C LEU A 195 -21.38 -5.29 -6.01
N THR A 196 -21.59 -5.64 -4.74
CA THR A 196 -22.84 -5.35 -4.02
C THR A 196 -22.91 -3.95 -3.39
N TYR A 197 -21.91 -3.09 -3.59
CA TYR A 197 -21.82 -1.78 -2.93
C TYR A 197 -21.35 -0.65 -3.86
N ASP A 198 -21.75 0.59 -3.52
CA ASP A 198 -21.39 1.81 -4.26
C ASP A 198 -19.88 2.10 -4.24
N ASN A 199 -19.41 2.72 -5.32
CA ASN A 199 -18.00 2.74 -5.74
C ASN A 199 -17.31 4.11 -5.62
N THR A 200 -17.91 5.06 -4.90
CA THR A 200 -17.33 6.40 -4.72
C THR A 200 -16.59 6.49 -3.39
N ILE A 201 -15.56 7.34 -3.31
CA ILE A 201 -14.86 7.62 -2.05
C ILE A 201 -15.82 8.27 -1.05
N GLU A 202 -16.75 9.09 -1.55
CA GLU A 202 -17.80 9.79 -0.81
C GLU A 202 -18.79 8.83 -0.16
N ALA A 203 -19.04 7.65 -0.75
CA ALA A 203 -19.87 6.62 -0.13
C ALA A 203 -19.12 5.82 0.96
N ASN A 204 -17.82 6.07 1.16
CA ASN A 204 -16.93 5.03 1.65
C ASN A 204 -16.52 5.15 3.12
N GLN A 205 -17.39 4.63 4.00
CA GLN A 205 -16.92 4.03 5.27
C GLN A 205 -15.82 2.96 5.05
N LYS A 206 -15.64 2.44 3.81
CA LYS A 206 -14.59 1.46 3.48
C LYS A 206 -13.24 2.07 3.06
N GLY A 207 -13.09 3.37 2.81
CA GLY A 207 -11.75 3.99 2.69
C GLY A 207 -10.94 3.73 3.96
N MET A 208 -11.61 3.80 5.11
CA MET A 208 -11.10 3.38 6.41
C MET A 208 -10.85 1.88 6.54
N ILE A 209 -11.66 1.01 5.92
CA ILE A 209 -11.43 -0.45 5.93
C ILE A 209 -10.20 -0.79 5.10
N LEU A 210 -10.03 -0.15 3.94
CA LEU A 210 -8.89 -0.27 3.05
C LEU A 210 -7.60 0.18 3.74
N VAL A 211 -7.65 1.35 4.38
CA VAL A 211 -6.56 1.86 5.22
C VAL A 211 -6.28 0.96 6.42
N ARG A 212 -7.30 0.51 7.15
CA ARG A 212 -7.12 -0.44 8.27
C ARG A 212 -6.49 -1.74 7.79
N LYS A 213 -6.98 -2.32 6.69
CA LYS A 213 -6.38 -3.51 6.06
C LYS A 213 -4.94 -3.24 5.68
N ALA A 214 -4.63 -2.04 5.19
CA ALA A 214 -3.26 -1.66 4.89
C ALA A 214 -2.40 -1.63 6.15
N LEU A 215 -2.84 -0.92 7.18
CA LEU A 215 -2.13 -0.82 8.46
C LEU A 215 -1.94 -2.18 9.13
N THR A 216 -2.96 -3.05 9.13
CA THR A 216 -2.83 -4.42 9.66
C THR A 216 -1.83 -5.27 8.86
N ASN A 217 -1.68 -5.03 7.56
CA ASN A 217 -0.66 -5.70 6.75
C ASN A 217 0.75 -5.09 6.92
N LEU A 218 0.83 -3.84 7.38
CA LEU A 218 2.09 -3.12 7.63
C LEU A 218 2.67 -3.42 9.01
N VAL A 219 1.83 -3.65 10.02
CA VAL A 219 2.25 -4.12 11.35
C VAL A 219 2.42 -5.62 11.30
N LYS A 220 3.60 -6.08 10.87
CA LYS A 220 3.95 -7.49 10.99
C LYS A 220 4.42 -7.74 12.42
N PRO A 221 3.83 -8.70 13.16
CA PRO A 221 4.37 -9.10 14.45
C PRO A 221 5.83 -9.51 14.29
N ASN A 222 6.64 -9.18 15.28
CA ASN A 222 7.99 -9.70 15.39
C ASN A 222 7.96 -11.07 16.08
N LEU A 223 9.02 -11.86 15.91
CA LEU A 223 9.13 -13.20 16.49
C LEU A 223 9.09 -13.17 18.01
N TYR A 224 9.57 -12.09 18.65
CA TYR A 224 9.48 -11.94 20.11
C TYR A 224 8.04 -11.91 20.60
N ASP A 225 7.19 -11.06 20.01
CA ASP A 225 5.78 -10.96 20.39
C ASP A 225 5.01 -12.24 20.06
N LEU A 226 5.32 -12.89 18.93
CA LEU A 226 4.75 -14.20 18.59
C LEU A 226 5.08 -15.25 19.66
N PHE A 227 6.35 -15.43 19.99
CA PHE A 227 6.75 -16.43 20.98
C PHE A 227 6.29 -16.07 22.39
N ARG A 228 6.27 -14.78 22.76
CA ARG A 228 5.71 -14.34 24.05
C ARG A 228 4.25 -14.75 24.19
N LEU A 229 3.42 -14.51 23.16
CA LEU A 229 2.01 -14.92 23.19
C LEU A 229 1.84 -16.43 23.34
N HIS A 230 2.69 -17.22 22.68
CA HIS A 230 2.68 -18.68 22.84
C HIS A 230 3.17 -19.12 24.22
N ILE A 231 4.20 -18.49 24.79
CA ILE A 231 4.61 -18.77 26.17
C ILE A 231 3.46 -18.44 27.12
N GLU A 232 2.82 -17.28 27.01
CA GLU A 232 1.68 -16.87 27.85
C GLU A 232 0.48 -17.81 27.72
N ALA A 233 0.21 -18.35 26.52
CA ALA A 233 -0.96 -19.19 26.27
C ALA A 233 -0.75 -20.68 26.60
N ARG A 234 0.46 -21.22 26.40
CA ARG A 234 0.73 -22.67 26.46
C ARG A 234 1.99 -23.07 27.23
N GLY A 235 2.64 -22.15 27.94
CA GLY A 235 3.85 -22.45 28.71
C GLY A 235 4.13 -21.46 29.83
N GLU A 236 5.39 -21.42 30.27
CA GLU A 236 5.89 -20.48 31.27
C GLU A 236 7.32 -20.04 30.91
N LEU A 237 7.68 -18.80 31.23
CA LEU A 237 9.02 -18.27 30.96
C LEU A 237 9.98 -18.64 32.10
N VAL A 238 10.97 -19.46 31.81
CA VAL A 238 12.05 -19.81 32.75
C VAL A 238 13.29 -18.91 32.57
N GLN A 239 14.01 -18.67 33.66
CA GLN A 239 15.21 -17.83 33.68
C GLN A 239 16.49 -18.62 33.39
N ASP A 240 16.53 -19.91 33.75
CA ASP A 240 17.63 -20.81 33.43
C ASP A 240 17.39 -21.49 32.08
N ILE A 241 18.43 -21.54 31.26
CA ILE A 241 18.39 -22.20 29.95
C ILE A 241 18.36 -23.73 30.09
N GLU A 242 18.91 -24.30 31.17
CA GLU A 242 18.90 -25.74 31.39
C GLU A 242 17.50 -26.27 31.76
N GLU A 243 16.64 -25.40 32.30
CA GLU A 243 15.24 -25.72 32.63
C GLU A 243 14.30 -25.52 31.44
N ALA A 244 14.79 -24.97 30.31
CA ALA A 244 13.95 -24.62 29.17
C ALA A 244 13.68 -25.82 28.26
N GLU A 245 12.41 -26.22 28.14
CA GLU A 245 11.98 -27.21 27.14
C GLU A 245 12.09 -26.71 25.70
N SER A 246 12.02 -25.39 25.52
CA SER A 246 12.18 -24.73 24.21
C SER A 246 12.88 -23.39 24.39
N ILE A 247 13.89 -23.16 23.55
CA ILE A 247 14.68 -21.92 23.54
C ILE A 247 14.34 -21.16 22.28
N PHE A 248 13.97 -19.88 22.43
CA PHE A 248 13.77 -18.95 21.32
C PHE A 248 14.91 -17.91 21.35
N SER A 249 15.82 -17.97 20.39
CA SER A 249 16.97 -17.05 20.28
C SER A 249 17.48 -16.93 18.85
N LEU A 250 18.49 -16.09 18.61
CA LEU A 250 19.06 -15.93 17.26
C LEU A 250 19.89 -17.13 16.79
N ASP A 251 20.55 -17.84 17.71
CA ASP A 251 21.56 -18.85 17.40
C ASP A 251 21.31 -20.23 18.05
N LYS A 252 20.36 -20.34 18.98
CA LYS A 252 20.05 -21.58 19.72
C LYS A 252 18.55 -21.88 19.78
N GLY A 253 18.22 -23.17 19.74
CA GLY A 253 16.84 -23.65 19.82
C GLY A 253 16.06 -23.38 18.53
N ILE A 254 14.89 -22.76 18.64
CA ILE A 254 14.10 -22.29 17.50
C ILE A 254 14.56 -20.86 17.17
N THR A 255 15.17 -20.73 16.00
CA THR A 255 15.78 -19.50 15.50
C THR A 255 14.92 -18.84 14.41
N PRO A 256 15.17 -17.56 14.06
CA PRO A 256 14.48 -16.91 12.95
C PRO A 256 14.61 -17.63 11.59
N PHE A 257 15.59 -18.54 11.46
CA PHE A 257 15.84 -19.28 10.23
C PHE A 257 15.04 -20.58 10.13
N ASP A 258 14.41 -21.01 11.22
CA ASP A 258 13.54 -22.20 11.27
C ASP A 258 12.14 -21.91 10.74
N ILE A 259 12.06 -21.31 9.55
CA ILE A 259 10.83 -20.73 8.97
C ILE A 259 9.70 -21.75 8.88
N GLU A 260 9.97 -22.96 8.40
CA GLU A 260 8.95 -24.02 8.26
C GLU A 260 8.38 -24.43 9.62
N LYS A 261 9.23 -24.53 10.64
CA LYS A 261 8.84 -24.87 12.01
C LYS A 261 8.03 -23.76 12.67
N ILE A 262 8.46 -22.50 12.50
CA ILE A 262 7.73 -21.33 12.99
C ILE A 262 6.32 -21.29 12.37
N ILE A 263 6.21 -21.52 11.06
CA ILE A 263 4.92 -21.54 10.37
C ILE A 263 4.04 -22.68 10.90
N SER A 264 4.58 -23.90 10.97
CA SER A 264 3.84 -25.10 11.42
C SER A 264 3.33 -24.97 12.86
N ASP A 265 4.21 -24.58 13.79
CA ASP A 265 3.97 -24.81 15.22
C ASP A 265 3.44 -23.55 15.95
N PHE A 266 3.51 -22.38 15.29
CA PHE A 266 3.19 -21.09 15.89
C PHE A 266 2.26 -20.21 15.06
N ILE A 267 2.02 -20.52 13.77
CA ILE A 267 1.18 -19.70 12.88
C ILE A 267 0.00 -20.49 12.31
N ALA A 268 0.23 -21.69 11.79
CA ALA A 268 -0.82 -22.49 11.17
C ALA A 268 -1.74 -23.10 12.25
N ASP A 269 -3.05 -22.92 12.09
CA ASP A 269 -4.05 -23.62 12.91
C ASP A 269 -3.91 -25.13 12.69
N SER A 270 -3.24 -25.79 13.64
CA SER A 270 -3.33 -27.23 13.80
C SER A 270 -4.61 -27.57 14.57
N LYS A 271 -5.71 -27.67 13.81
CA LYS A 271 -7.02 -28.24 14.16
C LYS A 271 -7.98 -27.37 14.98
N GLY A 272 -9.10 -27.07 14.32
CA GLY A 272 -10.40 -26.67 14.85
C GLY A 272 -11.44 -26.73 13.77
#